data_AF-A0A2V7PS36-F1
#
_entry.id   AF-A0A2V7PS36-F1
#
_cell.length_a   1.000
_cell.length_b   1.000
_cell.length_c   1.000
_cell.angle_alpha   90.00
_cell.angle_beta   90.00
_cell.angle_gamma   90.00
#
_symmetry.space_group_name_H-M   'P 1'
#
loop_
_entity.id
_entity.type
_entity.pdbx_description
1 polymer ?
#
loop_
_entity_poly.entity_id
_entity_poly.type
_entity_poly.pdbx_seq_one_letter_code
_entity_poly.pdbx_strand_id
1 'polypeptide(L)' 'MTTKPTPYPPHWENVADLRVFRTTAQEWEKLIGWRTDMRKRGWKLLKVSSEETEVVAIFGRTKTKE' A
#
# COMPACT_ATOMS: atom_id res chain seq x y z
N MET A 1 -34.30 -16.17 0.54
CA MET A 1 -33.26 -15.15 0.30
C MET A 1 -31.93 -15.87 0.16
N THR A 2 -31.41 -16.00 -1.04
CA THR A 2 -30.15 -16.70 -1.34
C THR A 2 -28.98 -15.78 -1.02
N THR A 3 -28.26 -16.07 0.06
CA THR A 3 -27.01 -15.37 0.39
C THR A 3 -25.96 -15.72 -0.66
N LYS A 4 -25.46 -14.72 -1.39
CA LYS A 4 -24.32 -14.91 -2.30
C LYS A 4 -23.12 -15.33 -1.46
N PRO A 5 -22.40 -16.41 -1.81
CA PRO A 5 -21.18 -16.78 -1.10
C PRO A 5 -20.16 -15.65 -1.25
N THR A 6 -19.77 -15.05 -0.14
CA THR A 6 -18.65 -14.12 -0.11
C THR A 6 -17.37 -14.91 -0.40
N PRO A 7 -16.55 -14.49 -1.39
CA PRO A 7 -15.41 -15.28 -1.86
C PRO A 7 -14.28 -15.40 -0.82
N TYR A 8 -14.33 -14.59 0.25
CA TYR A 8 -13.29 -14.53 1.27
C TYR A 8 -13.89 -14.49 2.68
N PRO A 9 -13.18 -15.01 3.70
CA PRO A 9 -13.62 -14.93 5.09
C PRO A 9 -13.83 -13.47 5.58
N PRO A 10 -14.80 -13.20 6.46
CA PRO A 10 -15.09 -11.83 6.93
C PRO A 10 -13.90 -11.12 7.61
N HIS A 11 -12.98 -11.87 8.23
CA HIS A 11 -11.81 -11.27 8.87
C HIS A 11 -10.81 -10.68 7.85
N TRP A 12 -10.88 -11.07 6.56
CA TRP A 12 -10.07 -10.48 5.49
C TRP A 12 -10.48 -9.05 5.14
N GLU A 13 -11.72 -8.68 5.45
CA GLU A 13 -12.16 -7.28 5.31
C GLU A 13 -11.46 -6.35 6.31
N ASN A 14 -10.93 -6.89 7.42
CA ASN A 14 -10.18 -6.14 8.43
C ASN A 14 -8.67 -6.04 8.13
N VAL A 15 -8.20 -6.61 7.02
CA VAL A 15 -6.77 -6.53 6.63
C VAL A 15 -6.47 -5.12 6.11
N ALA A 16 -5.33 -4.57 6.50
CA ALA A 16 -4.88 -3.27 6.03
C ALA A 16 -4.73 -3.25 4.51
N ASP A 17 -5.14 -2.16 3.87
CA ASP A 17 -4.88 -1.96 2.45
C ASP A 17 -3.38 -1.73 2.25
N LEU A 18 -2.80 -2.36 1.23
CA LEU A 18 -1.40 -2.20 0.85
C LEU A 18 -1.28 -1.62 -0.55
N ARG A 19 -0.29 -0.75 -0.76
CA ARG A 19 0.11 -0.24 -2.07
C ARG A 19 1.61 -0.39 -2.24
N VAL A 20 2.02 -0.92 -3.38
CA VAL A 20 3.43 -1.09 -3.73
C VAL A 20 3.73 -0.21 -4.93
N PHE A 21 4.74 0.64 -4.78
CA PHE A 21 5.28 1.45 -5.86
C PHE A 21 6.69 0.96 -6.16
N ARG A 22 7.02 0.87 -7.45
CA ARG A 22 8.34 0.47 -7.94
C ARG A 22 8.86 1.52 -8.89
N THR A 23 10.15 1.77 -8.83
CA THR A 23 10.88 2.63 -9.77
C THR A 23 12.31 2.14 -9.90
N THR A 24 13.04 2.63 -10.89
CA THR A 24 14.48 2.35 -10.98
C THR A 24 15.26 3.11 -9.91
N ALA A 25 16.48 2.65 -9.61
CA ALA A 25 17.38 3.35 -8.71
C ALA A 25 17.73 4.78 -9.18
N GLN A 26 17.78 5.04 -10.50
CA GLN A 26 18.03 6.40 -11.01
C GLN A 26 16.88 7.37 -10.72
N GLU A 27 15.67 6.86 -10.54
CA GLU A 27 14.46 7.65 -10.33
C GLU A 27 13.98 7.62 -8.87
N TRP A 28 14.89 7.36 -7.93
CA TRP A 28 14.59 7.22 -6.50
C TRP A 28 13.84 8.43 -5.91
N GLU A 29 14.06 9.63 -6.46
CA GLU A 29 13.42 10.88 -6.01
C GLU A 29 11.88 10.84 -6.11
N LYS A 30 11.31 10.00 -7.00
CA LYS A 30 9.85 9.77 -7.10
C LYS A 30 9.26 9.32 -5.75
N LEU A 31 10.05 8.69 -4.90
CA LEU A 31 9.66 8.25 -3.56
C LEU A 31 9.22 9.41 -2.66
N ILE A 32 9.82 10.59 -2.81
CA ILE A 32 9.45 11.80 -2.04
C ILE A 32 8.03 12.24 -2.42
N GLY A 33 7.73 12.27 -3.72
CA GLY A 33 6.40 12.58 -4.26
C GLY A 33 5.36 11.57 -3.76
N TRP A 34 5.64 10.28 -3.91
CA TRP A 34 4.74 9.22 -3.44
C TRP A 34 4.48 9.30 -1.95
N ARG A 35 5.52 9.51 -1.13
CA ARG A 35 5.36 9.64 0.32
C ARG A 35 4.44 10.81 0.68
N THR A 36 4.59 11.94 -0.01
CA THR A 36 3.76 13.13 0.19
C THR A 36 2.30 12.85 -0.16
N ASP A 37 2.04 12.26 -1.32
CA ASP A 37 0.70 11.96 -1.80
C ASP A 37 -0.01 10.89 -0.97
N MET A 38 0.72 9.84 -0.60
CA MET A 38 0.21 8.77 0.26
C MET A 38 -0.12 9.30 1.65
N ARG A 39 0.76 10.10 2.25
CA ARG A 39 0.51 10.72 3.57
C ARG A 39 -0.75 11.58 3.57
N LYS A 40 -0.97 12.39 2.53
CA LYS A 40 -2.21 13.21 2.36
C LYS A 40 -3.48 12.37 2.34
N ARG A 41 -3.39 11.11 1.89
CA ARG A 41 -4.52 10.17 1.76
C ARG A 41 -4.66 9.21 2.96
N GLY A 42 -3.93 9.46 4.04
CA GLY A 42 -3.94 8.65 5.25
C GLY A 42 -3.14 7.34 5.15
N TRP A 43 -2.30 7.19 4.14
CA TRP A 43 -1.41 6.04 3.99
C TRP A 43 -0.09 6.28 4.72
N LYS A 44 0.47 5.22 5.31
CA LYS A 44 1.77 5.23 5.99
C LYS A 44 2.78 4.44 5.18
N LEU A 45 3.99 4.97 5.03
CA LEU A 45 5.11 4.22 4.45
C LEU A 45 5.55 3.15 5.46
N LEU A 46 5.47 1.88 5.07
CA LEU A 46 5.80 0.74 5.93
C LEU A 46 7.23 0.27 5.71
N LYS A 47 7.65 0.18 4.44
CA LYS A 47 8.98 -0.31 4.07
C LYS A 47 9.44 0.34 2.77
N VAL A 48 10.74 0.61 2.70
CA VAL A 48 11.44 0.89 1.45
C VAL A 48 12.52 -0.17 1.30
N SER A 49 12.59 -0.78 0.12
CA SER A 49 13.69 -1.63 -0.29
C SER A 49 14.39 -0.95 -1.45
N SER A 50 15.71 -0.94 -1.44
CA SER A 50 16.51 -0.48 -2.56
C SER A 50 17.51 -1.57 -2.90
N GLU A 51 17.45 -2.06 -4.13
CA GLU A 51 18.45 -2.91 -4.75
C GLU A 51 19.20 -2.10 -5.81
N GLU A 52 20.22 -2.68 -6.45
CA GLU A 52 21.08 -1.94 -7.40
C GLU A 52 20.30 -1.33 -8.57
N THR A 53 19.19 -1.94 -8.96
CA THR A 53 18.40 -1.52 -10.13
C THR A 53 17.02 -0.98 -9.78
N GLU A 54 16.46 -1.35 -8.63
CA GLU A 54 15.09 -1.00 -8.26
C GLU A 54 14.95 -0.43 -6.85
N VAL A 55 13.98 0.47 -6.71
CA VAL A 55 13.49 0.98 -5.43
C VAL A 55 12.02 0.60 -5.32
N VAL A 56 11.68 -0.06 -4.22
CA VAL A 56 10.32 -0.51 -3.90
C VAL A 56 9.85 0.15 -2.62
N ALA A 57 8.71 0.85 -2.69
CA ALA A 57 8.06 1.47 -1.53
C ALA A 57 6.72 0.78 -1.24
N ILE A 58 6.55 0.31 -0.01
CA ILE A 58 5.33 -0.34 0.47
C ILE A 58 4.62 0.62 1.42
N PHE A 59 3.37 0.96 1.09
CA PHE A 59 2.49 1.76 1.91
C PHE A 59 1.35 0.92 2.46
N GLY A 60 0.92 1.22 3.68
CA GLY A 60 -0.21 0.60 4.34
C GLY A 60 -1.20 1.62 4.84
N ARG A 61 -2.48 1.26 4.78
CA ARG A 61 -3.58 2.01 5.39
C ARG A 61 -4.49 1.04 6.12
N THR A 62 -4.66 1.24 7.42
CA THR A 62 -5.67 0.49 8.18
C THR A 62 -7.05 0.93 7.71
N LYS A 63 -7.92 -0.03 7.42
CA LYS A 63 -9.35 0.25 7.25
C LYS A 63 -9.88 0.64 8.62
N THR A 64 -10.16 1.91 8.84
CA THR A 64 -11.01 2.31 9.97
C THR A 64 -12.35 1.63 9.74
N LYS A 65 -12.78 0.78 10.68
CA LYS A 65 -14.19 0.39 10.75
C LYS A 65 -14.96 1.70 10.95
N GLU A 66 -15.70 2.13 9.93
CA GLU A 66 -16.83 3.05 10.15
C GLU A 66 -17.87 2.36 11.04
#